data_AF-A0A661ZW36-F1
#
_entry.id   AF-A0A661ZW36-F1
#
_cell.length_a   1.000
_cell.length_b   1.000
_cell.length_c   1.000
_cell.angle_alpha   90.00
_cell.angle_beta   90.00
_cell.angle_gamma   90.00
#
_symmetry.space_group_name_H-M   'P 1'
#
loop_
_entity.id
_entity.type
_entity.pdbx_description
1 polymer ?
#
loop_
_entity_poly.entity_id
_entity_poly.type
_entity_poly.pdbx_seq_one_letter_code
_entity_poly.pdbx_strand_id
1 'polypeptide(L)'
;MKIEEYIKKGMEKAYRENLVLKTSFDELQPKIIEYLFTINIAQQLLKWNDENSFLYSIHLEYDANKFLNDAFINKKIERDNNILSEQTIIERNLHKLSRNKYGQIDIAITKHENNLLDQERAKFAIEIKAINQNEKKIKDDIIRLYEILAEKDNISDNSVEKGFLVFIERLDNSKKIAHENDYKDLKNNRLKHWHNILINEFGTYNVQADIECFNIYNCSVEDYIKKLPVEDISYNQLIDNTGFVTGFIITFTK
;
A
#
# COMPACT_ATOMS: atom_id res chain seq x y z
N MET A 1 -3.33 -15.58 8.53
CA MET A 1 -3.93 -14.98 7.31
C MET A 1 -2.91 -14.01 6.71
N LYS A 2 -2.87 -13.81 5.38
CA LYS A 2 -1.84 -12.97 4.76
C LYS A 2 -2.06 -11.47 5.08
N ILE A 3 -1.00 -10.65 5.08
CA ILE A 3 -1.05 -9.21 5.39
C ILE A 3 -1.98 -8.44 4.45
N GLU A 4 -1.99 -8.84 3.17
CA GLU A 4 -2.82 -8.27 2.10
C GLU A 4 -4.31 -8.25 2.48
N GLU A 5 -4.80 -9.29 3.16
CA GLU A 5 -6.20 -9.38 3.59
C GLU A 5 -6.56 -8.37 4.67
N TYR A 6 -5.63 -8.02 5.57
CA TYR A 6 -5.86 -6.98 6.57
C TYR A 6 -5.80 -5.59 5.95
N ILE A 7 -4.93 -5.39 4.95
CA ILE A 7 -4.90 -4.15 4.18
C ILE A 7 -6.25 -3.95 3.45
N LYS A 8 -6.76 -4.98 2.76
CA LYS A 8 -8.08 -4.94 2.09
C LYS A 8 -9.21 -4.59 3.08
N LYS A 9 -9.26 -5.26 4.24
CA LYS A 9 -10.23 -4.96 5.30
C LYS A 9 -10.12 -3.53 5.82
N GLY A 10 -8.90 -3.00 5.94
CA GLY A 10 -8.65 -1.62 6.34
C GLY A 10 -9.21 -0.64 5.33
N MET A 11 -8.98 -0.90 4.04
CA MET A 11 -9.51 -0.10 2.93
C MET A 11 -11.04 -0.12 2.90
N GLU A 12 -11.66 -1.28 3.02
CA GLU A 12 -13.14 -1.40 3.06
C GLU A 12 -13.74 -0.62 4.23
N LYS A 13 -13.13 -0.72 5.42
CA LYS A 13 -13.59 0.00 6.61
C LYS A 13 -13.46 1.51 6.44
N ALA A 14 -12.29 1.98 5.98
CA ALA A 14 -12.04 3.40 5.75
C ALA A 14 -13.03 4.00 4.74
N TYR A 15 -13.32 3.30 3.65
CA TYR A 15 -14.29 3.78 2.67
C TYR A 15 -15.69 3.92 3.27
N ARG A 16 -16.15 2.94 4.07
CA ARG A 16 -17.45 3.02 4.76
C ARG A 16 -17.50 4.18 5.75
N GLU A 17 -16.43 4.38 6.52
CA GLU A 17 -16.32 5.51 7.45
C GLU A 17 -16.34 6.85 6.68
N ASN A 18 -15.63 6.94 5.56
CA ASN A 18 -15.62 8.12 4.70
C ASN A 18 -17.01 8.50 4.16
N LEU A 19 -17.86 7.53 3.84
CA LEU A 19 -19.24 7.79 3.40
C LEU A 19 -20.09 8.47 4.49
N VAL A 20 -19.77 8.22 5.76
CA VAL A 20 -20.50 8.78 6.91
C VAL A 20 -19.89 10.12 7.35
N LEU A 21 -18.57 10.27 7.21
CA LEU A 21 -17.83 11.47 7.59
C LEU A 21 -18.04 12.59 6.56
N LYS A 22 -18.85 13.57 6.92
CA LYS A 22 -19.02 14.79 6.12
C LYS A 22 -17.93 15.81 6.50
N THR A 23 -16.94 16.00 5.63
CA THR A 23 -15.94 17.05 5.82
C THR A 23 -16.47 18.38 5.28
N SER A 24 -16.17 19.48 5.97
CA SER A 24 -16.63 20.83 5.59
C SER A 24 -15.61 21.61 4.74
N PHE A 25 -14.46 21.01 4.43
CA PHE A 25 -13.31 21.67 3.79
C PHE A 25 -12.86 20.88 2.56
N ASP A 26 -13.32 21.32 1.38
CA ASP A 26 -13.08 20.62 0.10
C ASP A 26 -11.59 20.48 -0.24
N GLU A 27 -10.75 21.49 0.06
CA GLU A 27 -9.32 21.48 -0.28
C GLU A 27 -8.49 20.49 0.55
N LEU A 28 -8.92 20.19 1.78
CA LEU A 28 -8.23 19.24 2.68
C LEU A 28 -8.75 17.81 2.52
N GLN A 29 -9.88 17.64 1.84
CA GLN A 29 -10.59 16.38 1.72
C GLN A 29 -9.70 15.23 1.20
N PRO A 30 -8.86 15.39 0.15
CA PRO A 30 -8.04 14.27 -0.33
C PRO A 30 -7.02 13.78 0.71
N LYS A 31 -6.39 14.71 1.46
CA LYS A 31 -5.43 14.38 2.51
C LYS A 31 -6.10 13.74 3.72
N ILE A 32 -7.26 14.26 4.13
CA ILE A 32 -8.04 13.69 5.25
C ILE A 32 -8.49 12.27 4.89
N ILE A 33 -8.91 12.06 3.65
CA ILE A 33 -9.30 10.74 3.14
C ILE A 33 -8.09 9.78 3.20
N GLU A 34 -6.95 10.16 2.64
CA GLU A 34 -5.73 9.33 2.64
C GLU A 34 -5.28 8.96 4.07
N TYR A 35 -5.34 9.92 5.00
CA TYR A 35 -5.04 9.67 6.41
C TYR A 35 -6.05 8.71 7.06
N LEU A 36 -7.36 8.85 6.77
CA LEU A 36 -8.38 7.93 7.25
C LEU A 36 -8.14 6.49 6.77
N PHE A 37 -7.72 6.32 5.51
CA PHE A 37 -7.31 5.03 4.97
C PHE A 37 -6.09 4.48 5.72
N THR A 38 -5.07 5.31 5.92
CA THR A 38 -3.85 4.98 6.65
C THR A 38 -4.13 4.46 8.05
N ILE A 39 -4.93 5.19 8.83
CA ILE A 39 -5.30 4.80 10.20
C ILE A 39 -6.07 3.48 10.23
N ASN A 40 -7.05 3.30 9.34
CA ASN A 40 -7.84 2.08 9.30
C ASN A 40 -7.03 0.86 8.88
N ILE A 41 -6.11 1.01 7.93
CA ILE A 41 -5.17 -0.07 7.58
C ILE A 41 -4.28 -0.40 8.78
N ALA A 42 -3.69 0.60 9.42
CA ALA A 42 -2.83 0.39 10.59
C ALA A 42 -3.55 -0.35 11.73
N GLN A 43 -4.83 -0.02 12.00
CA GLN A 43 -5.66 -0.74 12.97
C GLN A 43 -5.84 -2.23 12.61
N GLN A 44 -6.01 -2.57 11.33
CA GLN A 44 -6.09 -3.97 10.91
C GLN A 44 -4.73 -4.66 10.98
N LEU A 45 -3.65 -3.95 10.68
CA LEU A 45 -2.29 -4.49 10.81
C LEU A 45 -1.89 -4.76 12.27
N LEU A 46 -2.38 -3.95 13.22
CA LEU A 46 -2.22 -4.26 14.65
C LEU A 46 -2.87 -5.60 15.00
N LYS A 47 -4.10 -5.85 14.53
CA LYS A 47 -4.77 -7.15 14.71
C LYS A 47 -3.99 -8.28 14.04
N TRP A 48 -3.48 -8.07 12.83
CA TRP A 48 -2.62 -9.04 12.16
C TRP A 48 -1.38 -9.36 12.98
N ASN A 49 -0.71 -8.36 13.54
CA ASN A 49 0.47 -8.54 14.38
C ASN A 49 0.13 -9.37 15.63
N ASP A 50 -0.97 -9.03 16.31
CA ASP A 50 -1.42 -9.73 17.52
C ASP A 50 -1.89 -11.16 17.25
N GLU A 51 -2.76 -11.37 16.25
CA GLU A 51 -3.34 -12.68 15.92
C GLU A 51 -2.30 -13.70 15.47
N ASN A 52 -1.19 -13.25 14.89
CA ASN A 52 -0.07 -14.11 14.49
C ASN A 52 1.07 -14.14 15.53
N SER A 53 0.90 -13.49 16.68
CA SER A 53 1.92 -13.39 17.75
C SER A 53 3.26 -12.86 17.26
N PHE A 54 3.21 -11.92 16.31
CA PHE A 54 4.40 -11.24 15.82
C PHE A 54 4.83 -10.14 16.79
N LEU A 55 6.12 -9.81 16.75
CA LEU A 55 6.72 -8.71 17.50
C LEU A 55 7.18 -7.62 16.53
N TYR A 56 6.31 -7.23 15.60
CA TYR A 56 6.58 -6.11 14.72
C TYR A 56 6.16 -4.79 15.34
N SER A 57 6.89 -3.72 15.03
CA SER A 57 6.44 -2.35 15.26
C SER A 57 5.78 -1.82 13.99
N ILE A 58 4.66 -1.14 14.14
CA ILE A 58 3.92 -0.51 13.04
C ILE A 58 4.04 1.00 13.21
N HIS A 59 4.67 1.64 12.24
CA HIS A 59 4.94 3.07 12.23
C HIS A 59 4.08 3.76 11.18
N LEU A 60 3.53 4.92 11.53
CA LEU A 60 2.83 5.80 10.59
C LEU A 60 3.76 6.91 10.14
N GLU A 61 3.67 7.29 8.87
CA GLU A 61 4.44 8.41 8.29
C GLU A 61 5.95 8.31 8.57
N TYR A 62 6.50 7.11 8.40
CA TYR A 62 7.89 6.80 8.74
C TYR A 62 8.85 7.39 7.71
N ASP A 63 9.94 8.04 8.15
CA ASP A 63 10.89 8.66 7.22
C ASP A 63 11.45 7.62 6.23
N ALA A 64 11.33 7.90 4.93
CA ALA A 64 11.67 6.94 3.89
C ALA A 64 13.17 6.66 3.81
N ASN A 65 14.05 7.62 4.12
CA ASN A 65 15.48 7.34 4.18
C ASN A 65 15.80 6.50 5.41
N LYS A 66 15.17 6.77 6.55
CA LYS A 66 15.30 5.94 7.74
C LYS A 66 14.84 4.51 7.45
N PHE A 67 13.69 4.34 6.80
CA PHE A 67 13.20 3.04 6.34
C PHE A 67 14.24 2.30 5.49
N LEU A 68 14.80 3.00 4.50
CA LEU A 68 15.81 2.42 3.61
C LEU A 68 17.09 2.04 4.37
N ASN A 69 17.53 2.84 5.34
CA ASN A 69 18.70 2.51 6.14
C ASN A 69 18.43 1.34 7.10
N ASP A 70 17.25 1.30 7.72
CA ASP A 70 16.79 0.20 8.58
C ASP A 70 16.57 -1.10 7.78
N ALA A 71 16.51 -1.03 6.44
CA ALA A 71 16.47 -2.22 5.59
C ALA A 71 17.78 -3.02 5.65
N PHE A 72 18.86 -2.48 6.22
CA PHE A 72 20.18 -3.09 6.22
C PHE A 72 20.86 -3.01 7.60
N ILE A 73 21.86 -3.86 7.88
CA ILE A 73 22.52 -3.87 9.20
C ILE A 73 23.48 -2.69 9.38
N ASN A 74 23.39 -1.88 10.42
CA ASN A 74 24.20 -0.65 10.50
C ASN A 74 25.71 -0.90 10.59
N LYS A 75 26.11 -2.05 11.14
CA LYS A 75 27.51 -2.44 11.30
C LYS A 75 27.69 -3.91 10.94
N LYS A 76 28.90 -4.30 10.55
CA LYS A 76 29.30 -5.70 10.40
C LYS A 76 30.61 -5.92 11.14
N ILE A 77 30.66 -7.00 11.90
CA ILE A 77 31.88 -7.44 12.57
C ILE A 77 32.55 -8.44 11.63
N GLU A 78 33.71 -8.06 11.09
CA GLU A 78 34.56 -8.97 10.34
C GLU A 78 35.65 -9.50 11.26
N ARG A 79 35.85 -10.83 11.24
CA ARG A 79 36.99 -11.46 11.90
C ARG A 79 38.12 -11.55 10.89
N ASP A 80 39.27 -10.99 11.23
CA ASP A 80 40.46 -11.20 10.43
C ASP A 80 40.93 -12.64 10.62
N ASN A 81 41.03 -13.40 9.51
CA ASN A 81 41.38 -14.83 9.54
C ASN A 81 42.83 -15.07 10.01
N ASN A 82 43.64 -14.02 10.12
CA ASN A 82 45.07 -14.12 10.43
C ASN A 82 45.43 -13.82 11.89
N ILE A 83 44.52 -13.26 12.70
CA ILE A 83 44.79 -12.92 14.11
C ILE A 83 43.56 -13.28 14.94
N LEU A 84 43.70 -14.28 15.83
CA LEU A 84 42.64 -14.86 16.67
C LEU A 84 41.88 -13.86 17.58
N SER A 85 42.22 -12.57 17.57
CA SER A 85 41.69 -11.56 18.49
C SER A 85 41.30 -10.22 17.86
N GLU A 86 41.55 -9.96 16.57
CA GLU A 86 41.21 -8.67 15.97
C GLU A 86 39.86 -8.74 15.25
N GLN A 87 38.88 -8.06 15.83
CA GLN A 87 37.57 -7.83 15.23
C GLN A 87 37.56 -6.42 14.64
N THR A 88 37.32 -6.31 13.35
CA THR A 88 37.16 -5.02 12.69
C THR A 88 35.67 -4.72 12.54
N ILE A 89 35.25 -3.57 13.04
CA ILE A 89 33.87 -3.09 12.87
C ILE A 89 33.84 -2.26 11.59
N ILE A 90 33.09 -2.72 10.60
CA ILE A 90 32.79 -1.96 9.39
C ILE A 90 31.45 -1.25 9.62
N GLU A 91 31.48 0.08 9.60
CA GLU A 91 30.27 0.90 9.63
C GLU A 91 29.77 1.17 8.22
N ARG A 92 28.45 1.13 8.01
CA ARG A 92 27.88 1.42 6.69
C ARG A 92 27.80 2.92 6.42
N ASN A 93 28.03 3.31 5.17
CA ASN A 93 27.53 4.57 4.63
C ASN A 93 25.99 4.57 4.52
N LEU A 94 25.37 5.71 4.81
CA LEU A 94 23.91 5.83 4.74
C LEU A 94 23.40 5.76 3.29
N HIS A 95 22.40 4.91 3.05
CA HIS A 95 21.63 4.88 1.81
C HIS A 95 20.72 6.11 1.70
N LYS A 96 20.47 6.55 0.46
CA LYS A 96 19.56 7.66 0.14
C LYS A 96 18.77 7.32 -1.10
N LEU A 97 17.48 7.57 -1.08
CA LEU A 97 16.64 7.44 -2.27
C LEU A 97 17.07 8.43 -3.34
N SER A 98 17.03 7.98 -4.60
CA SER A 98 17.48 8.76 -5.75
C SER A 98 16.50 9.91 -6.05
N ARG A 99 15.21 9.66 -5.82
CA ARG A 99 14.09 10.58 -5.97
C ARG A 99 13.40 10.79 -4.62
N ASN A 100 12.94 12.01 -4.34
CA ASN A 100 12.28 12.39 -3.07
C ASN A 100 13.08 12.06 -1.81
N LYS A 101 14.22 12.74 -1.64
CA LYS A 101 15.04 12.72 -0.40
C LYS A 101 14.27 13.15 0.87
N TYR A 102 13.05 13.67 0.72
CA TYR A 102 12.18 14.12 1.80
C TYR A 102 10.80 13.50 1.54
N GLY A 103 10.56 12.34 2.14
CA GLY A 103 9.31 11.60 1.96
C GLY A 103 9.09 10.66 3.12
N GLN A 104 7.82 10.37 3.39
CA GLN A 104 7.40 9.42 4.41
C GLN A 104 6.79 8.20 3.71
N ILE A 105 7.01 7.02 4.26
CA ILE A 105 6.24 5.82 3.95
C ILE A 105 4.97 5.89 4.81
N ASP A 106 3.80 5.78 4.19
CA ASP A 106 2.53 5.96 4.89
C ASP A 106 2.40 4.99 6.08
N ILE A 107 2.75 3.72 5.87
CA ILE A 107 2.92 2.74 6.95
C ILE A 107 4.20 1.93 6.73
N ALA A 108 5.08 1.94 7.73
CA ALA A 108 6.25 1.08 7.78
C ALA A 108 6.08 0.00 8.86
N ILE A 109 6.45 -1.23 8.55
CA ILE A 109 6.52 -2.32 9.51
C ILE A 109 7.97 -2.74 9.67
N THR A 110 8.42 -2.75 10.91
CA THR A 110 9.78 -3.10 11.29
C THR A 110 9.77 -4.24 12.31
N LYS A 111 10.89 -4.96 12.41
CA LYS A 111 11.11 -6.01 13.39
C LYS A 111 12.37 -5.72 14.16
N HIS A 112 12.32 -5.83 15.48
CA HIS A 112 13.54 -5.89 16.26
C HIS A 112 14.23 -7.24 16.05
N GLU A 113 15.50 -7.22 15.63
CA GLU A 113 16.32 -8.41 15.47
C GLU A 113 17.34 -8.48 16.61
N ASN A 114 17.12 -9.43 17.54
CA ASN A 114 18.01 -9.73 18.66
C ASN A 114 19.29 -10.44 18.18
N ASN A 115 20.06 -9.74 17.36
CA ASN A 115 21.35 -10.16 16.86
C ASN A 115 22.43 -9.45 17.70
N LEU A 116 23.71 -9.72 17.42
CA LEU A 116 24.87 -9.08 18.10
C LEU A 116 24.84 -7.54 18.11
N LEU A 117 24.02 -6.91 17.26
CA LEU A 117 23.98 -5.46 17.04
C LEU A 117 22.66 -4.81 17.47
N ASP A 118 21.72 -5.60 18.01
CA ASP A 118 20.45 -5.15 18.59
C ASP A 118 19.78 -4.00 17.81
N GLN A 119 19.18 -4.31 16.66
CA GLN A 119 18.70 -3.29 15.74
C GLN A 119 17.29 -3.57 15.22
N GLU A 120 16.57 -2.49 14.94
CA GLU A 120 15.30 -2.53 14.23
C GLU A 120 15.54 -2.65 12.71
N ARG A 121 14.84 -3.58 12.07
CA ARG A 121 14.98 -3.87 10.63
C ARG A 121 13.66 -3.65 9.90
N ALA A 122 13.70 -2.93 8.80
CA ALA A 122 12.54 -2.73 7.94
C ALA A 122 12.12 -4.03 7.24
N LYS A 123 10.81 -4.34 7.26
CA LYS A 123 10.23 -5.57 6.68
C LYS A 123 9.18 -5.29 5.62
N PHE A 124 8.27 -4.35 5.87
CA PHE A 124 7.20 -4.01 4.93
C PHE A 124 7.05 -2.50 4.77
N ALA A 125 6.91 -2.05 3.52
CA ALA A 125 6.53 -0.68 3.19
C ALA A 125 5.12 -0.69 2.59
N ILE A 126 4.24 0.19 3.04
CA ILE A 126 2.87 0.32 2.53
C ILE A 126 2.65 1.78 2.18
N GLU A 127 2.36 2.04 0.92
CA GLU A 127 1.96 3.32 0.36
C GLU A 127 0.46 3.30 0.06
N ILE A 128 -0.22 4.39 0.35
CA ILE A 128 -1.66 4.52 0.32
C ILE A 128 -1.99 5.76 -0.49
N LYS A 129 -2.97 5.65 -1.38
CA LYS A 129 -3.47 6.79 -2.14
C LYS A 129 -4.98 6.95 -2.02
N ALA A 130 -5.38 8.22 -1.96
CA ALA A 130 -6.78 8.62 -1.94
C ALA A 130 -7.57 8.12 -3.17
N ILE A 131 -8.89 8.25 -3.09
CA ILE A 131 -9.83 7.83 -4.14
C ILE A 131 -9.57 8.62 -5.44
N ASN A 132 -9.45 7.91 -6.56
CA ASN A 132 -9.23 8.47 -7.90
C ASN A 132 -7.97 9.36 -7.99
N GLN A 133 -6.89 8.95 -7.31
CA GLN A 133 -5.65 9.70 -7.34
C GLN A 133 -5.07 9.79 -8.76
N ASN A 134 -4.36 10.89 -9.03
CA ASN A 134 -3.63 11.07 -10.28
C ASN A 134 -2.63 9.93 -10.55
N GLU A 135 -2.70 9.33 -11.74
CA GLU A 135 -1.85 8.20 -12.16
C GLU A 135 -0.35 8.48 -11.99
N LYS A 136 0.11 9.71 -12.24
CA LYS A 136 1.53 10.08 -12.05
C LYS A 136 1.96 9.85 -10.60
N LYS A 137 1.14 10.21 -9.62
CA LYS A 137 1.47 10.00 -8.19
C LYS A 137 1.54 8.52 -7.83
N ILE A 138 0.66 7.71 -8.40
CA ILE A 138 0.70 6.25 -8.23
C ILE A 138 2.01 5.71 -8.83
N LYS A 139 2.40 6.14 -10.04
CA LYS A 139 3.68 5.76 -10.65
C LYS A 139 4.90 6.20 -9.84
N ASP A 140 4.86 7.39 -9.24
CA ASP A 140 5.94 7.89 -8.39
C ASP A 140 6.15 6.97 -7.16
N ASP A 141 5.07 6.45 -6.56
CA ASP A 141 5.17 5.47 -5.47
C ASP A 141 5.62 4.08 -5.93
N ILE A 142 5.17 3.64 -7.12
CA ILE A 142 5.65 2.40 -7.74
C ILE A 142 7.18 2.46 -7.86
N ILE A 143 7.71 3.56 -8.42
CA ILE A 143 9.16 3.77 -8.55
C ILE A 143 9.86 3.71 -7.20
N ARG A 144 9.32 4.41 -6.19
CA ARG A 144 9.91 4.44 -4.84
C ARG A 144 9.97 3.06 -4.20
N LEU A 145 8.90 2.27 -4.29
CA LEU A 145 8.88 0.90 -3.77
C LEU A 145 9.86 -0.02 -4.54
N TYR A 146 9.93 0.13 -5.86
CA TYR A 146 10.95 -0.56 -6.66
C TYR A 146 12.38 -0.21 -6.23
N GLU A 147 12.68 1.07 -6.02
CA GLU A 147 14.00 1.52 -5.55
C GLU A 147 14.32 0.90 -4.18
N ILE A 148 13.38 0.93 -3.23
CA ILE A 148 13.55 0.35 -1.90
C ILE A 148 13.83 -1.15 -1.96
N LEU A 149 13.08 -1.91 -2.76
CA LEU A 149 13.26 -3.37 -2.84
C LEU A 149 14.48 -3.77 -3.69
N ALA A 150 14.82 -2.99 -4.71
CA ALA A 150 15.97 -3.28 -5.57
C ALA A 150 17.30 -2.86 -4.96
N GLU A 151 17.30 -2.02 -3.92
CA GLU A 151 18.53 -1.53 -3.29
C GLU A 151 19.37 -2.70 -2.78
N LYS A 152 20.66 -2.65 -3.14
CA LYS A 152 21.68 -3.61 -2.74
C LYS A 152 22.76 -2.91 -1.95
N ASP A 153 23.39 -3.68 -1.08
CA ASP A 153 24.48 -3.22 -0.24
C ASP A 153 25.58 -4.28 -0.21
N ASN A 154 26.81 -3.86 0.08
CA ASN A 154 27.96 -4.74 0.18
C ASN A 154 28.13 -5.35 1.58
N ILE A 155 27.40 -4.85 2.59
CA ILE A 155 27.53 -5.31 3.98
C ILE A 155 26.46 -6.35 4.32
N SER A 156 25.20 -6.13 3.94
CA SER A 156 24.11 -7.08 4.20
C SER A 156 23.04 -7.07 3.14
N ASP A 157 22.27 -8.16 3.09
CA ASP A 157 21.06 -8.20 2.30
C ASP A 157 19.99 -7.25 2.86
N ASN A 158 19.24 -6.67 1.93
CA ASN A 158 18.08 -5.84 2.21
C ASN A 158 16.97 -6.68 2.84
N SER A 159 16.51 -6.32 4.04
CA SER A 159 15.51 -7.08 4.81
C SER A 159 14.07 -6.83 4.41
N VAL A 160 13.78 -5.87 3.54
CA VAL A 160 12.41 -5.58 3.10
C VAL A 160 11.88 -6.78 2.33
N GLU A 161 10.84 -7.42 2.86
CA GLU A 161 10.24 -8.64 2.30
C GLU A 161 9.26 -8.28 1.18
N LYS A 162 8.40 -7.28 1.44
CA LYS A 162 7.42 -6.79 0.48
C LYS A 162 7.18 -5.30 0.57
N GLY A 163 6.85 -4.71 -0.58
CA GLY A 163 6.21 -3.40 -0.68
C GLY A 163 4.75 -3.56 -1.08
N PHE A 164 3.90 -2.64 -0.64
CA PHE A 164 2.50 -2.57 -1.04
C PHE A 164 2.16 -1.15 -1.47
N LEU A 165 1.47 -1.02 -2.60
CA LEU A 165 0.79 0.22 -2.97
C LEU A 165 -0.70 -0.06 -3.08
N VAL A 166 -1.50 0.65 -2.30
CA VAL A 166 -2.95 0.53 -2.32
C VAL A 166 -3.64 1.83 -2.68
N PHE A 167 -4.66 1.72 -3.51
CA PHE A 167 -5.43 2.87 -3.98
C PHE A 167 -6.85 2.44 -4.34
N ILE A 168 -7.74 3.41 -4.45
CA ILE A 168 -9.14 3.19 -4.79
C ILE A 168 -9.49 3.95 -6.06
N GLU A 169 -10.26 3.31 -6.92
CA GLU A 169 -10.88 3.96 -8.06
C GLU A 169 -12.38 3.73 -8.08
N ARG A 170 -13.12 4.78 -8.42
CA ARG A 170 -14.52 4.69 -8.82
C ARG A 170 -14.54 4.46 -10.32
N LEU A 171 -15.02 3.28 -10.73
CA LEU A 171 -14.99 2.85 -12.13
C LEU A 171 -16.24 3.31 -12.91
N ASP A 172 -17.35 3.52 -12.20
CA ASP A 172 -18.58 4.03 -12.79
C ASP A 172 -18.55 5.55 -13.02
N ASN A 173 -19.46 6.02 -13.86
CA ASN A 173 -19.71 7.44 -14.04
C ASN A 173 -20.76 7.89 -13.02
N SER A 174 -20.42 8.83 -12.14
CA SER A 174 -21.33 9.37 -11.12
C SER A 174 -22.60 10.04 -11.65
N LYS A 175 -22.74 10.16 -12.99
CA LYS A 175 -23.93 10.69 -13.68
C LYS A 175 -24.73 9.60 -14.39
N LYS A 176 -24.38 8.32 -14.23
CA LYS A 176 -25.03 7.19 -14.88
C LYS A 176 -25.37 6.11 -13.86
N ILE A 177 -26.41 5.36 -14.16
CA ILE A 177 -26.77 4.16 -13.41
C ILE A 177 -25.69 3.11 -13.63
N ALA A 178 -25.28 2.46 -12.55
CA ALA A 178 -24.25 1.43 -12.58
C ALA A 178 -24.86 0.04 -12.80
N HIS A 179 -24.61 -0.58 -13.96
CA HIS A 179 -25.08 -1.93 -14.30
C HIS A 179 -24.01 -2.99 -14.04
N GLU A 180 -24.42 -4.18 -13.58
CA GLU A 180 -23.49 -5.27 -13.25
C GLU A 180 -22.61 -5.71 -14.44
N ASN A 181 -23.15 -5.68 -15.66
CA ASN A 181 -22.39 -6.06 -16.86
C ASN A 181 -21.26 -5.05 -17.16
N ASP A 182 -21.54 -3.75 -16.99
CA ASP A 182 -20.55 -2.69 -17.19
C ASP A 182 -19.39 -2.83 -16.19
N TYR A 183 -19.69 -3.25 -14.95
CA TYR A 183 -18.68 -3.39 -13.91
C TYR A 183 -17.56 -4.34 -14.30
N LYS A 184 -17.90 -5.52 -14.83
CA LYS A 184 -16.91 -6.55 -15.16
C LYS A 184 -15.94 -6.08 -16.24
N ASP A 185 -16.47 -5.43 -17.28
CA ASP A 185 -15.68 -4.91 -18.38
C ASP A 185 -14.78 -3.75 -17.91
N LEU A 186 -15.32 -2.81 -17.14
CA LEU A 186 -14.55 -1.70 -16.56
C LEU A 186 -13.42 -2.21 -15.65
N LYS A 187 -13.73 -3.15 -14.76
CA LYS A 187 -12.75 -3.78 -13.85
C LYS A 187 -11.62 -4.45 -14.63
N ASN A 188 -11.95 -5.29 -15.61
CA ASN A 188 -10.96 -6.01 -16.41
C ASN A 188 -10.08 -5.07 -17.23
N ASN A 189 -10.68 -4.05 -17.86
CA ASN A 189 -9.94 -3.05 -18.63
C ASN A 189 -8.97 -2.29 -17.74
N ARG A 190 -9.40 -1.92 -16.52
CA ARG A 190 -8.56 -1.15 -15.60
C ARG A 190 -7.44 -2.00 -14.99
N LEU A 191 -7.72 -3.25 -14.64
CA LEU A 191 -6.69 -4.20 -14.19
C LEU A 191 -5.65 -4.44 -15.30
N LYS A 192 -6.09 -4.61 -16.55
CA LYS A 192 -5.20 -4.76 -17.71
C LYS A 192 -4.33 -3.52 -17.94
N HIS A 193 -4.90 -2.32 -17.78
CA HIS A 193 -4.16 -1.06 -17.87
C HIS A 193 -2.99 -1.03 -16.89
N TRP A 194 -3.25 -1.32 -15.61
CA TRP A 194 -2.21 -1.32 -14.59
C TRP A 194 -1.19 -2.45 -14.78
N HIS A 195 -1.62 -3.65 -15.18
CA HIS A 195 -0.67 -4.71 -15.57
C HIS A 195 0.26 -4.26 -16.70
N ASN A 196 -0.27 -3.60 -17.74
CA ASN A 196 0.54 -3.10 -18.84
C ASN A 196 1.55 -2.05 -18.37
N ILE A 197 1.17 -1.16 -17.43
CA ILE A 197 2.11 -0.21 -16.83
C ILE A 197 3.24 -0.96 -16.10
N LEU A 198 2.90 -1.92 -15.24
CA LEU A 198 3.90 -2.69 -14.47
C LEU A 198 4.87 -3.43 -15.39
N ILE A 199 4.38 -4.08 -16.45
CA ILE A 199 5.22 -4.83 -17.39
C ILE A 199 6.05 -3.90 -18.27
N ASN A 200 5.41 -2.91 -18.92
CA ASN A 200 6.05 -2.13 -19.98
C ASN A 200 6.95 -1.02 -19.43
N GLU A 201 6.60 -0.42 -18.30
CA GLU A 201 7.37 0.69 -17.71
C GLU A 201 8.34 0.21 -16.63
N PHE A 202 8.02 -0.88 -15.93
CA PHE A 202 8.78 -1.34 -14.76
C PHE A 202 9.31 -2.77 -14.85
N GLY A 203 9.08 -3.48 -15.96
CA GLY A 203 9.54 -4.88 -16.13
C GLY A 203 11.06 -5.06 -16.14
N THR A 204 11.84 -3.98 -16.23
CA THR A 204 13.31 -4.02 -16.18
C THR A 204 13.87 -4.01 -14.75
N TYR A 205 13.05 -3.75 -13.73
CA TYR A 205 13.49 -3.80 -12.34
C TYR A 205 13.60 -5.26 -11.88
N ASN A 206 14.65 -5.58 -11.13
CA ASN A 206 14.83 -6.92 -10.55
C ASN A 206 13.98 -7.11 -9.27
N VAL A 207 12.69 -6.84 -9.40
CA VAL A 207 11.66 -6.93 -8.36
C VAL A 207 10.39 -7.37 -9.08
N GLN A 208 9.73 -8.41 -8.56
CA GLN A 208 8.45 -8.86 -9.08
C GLN A 208 7.34 -7.96 -8.55
N ALA A 209 6.40 -7.56 -9.41
CA ALA A 209 5.18 -6.89 -9.01
C ALA A 209 3.96 -7.69 -9.49
N ASP A 210 2.99 -7.86 -8.59
CA ASP A 210 1.67 -8.41 -8.90
C ASP A 210 0.59 -7.41 -8.53
N ILE A 211 -0.52 -7.41 -9.26
CA ILE A 211 -1.65 -6.53 -8.98
C ILE A 211 -2.94 -7.34 -8.82
N GLU A 212 -3.63 -7.08 -7.72
CA GLU A 212 -4.96 -7.61 -7.46
C GLU A 212 -5.96 -6.46 -7.35
N CYS A 213 -7.20 -6.71 -7.75
CA CYS A 213 -8.32 -5.82 -7.53
C CYS A 213 -9.43 -6.49 -6.73
N PHE A 214 -10.00 -5.75 -5.78
CA PHE A 214 -11.00 -6.23 -4.84
C PHE A 214 -12.15 -5.21 -4.72
N ASN A 215 -13.31 -5.71 -4.30
CA ASN A 215 -14.53 -4.89 -4.25
C ASN A 215 -14.56 -4.12 -2.92
N ILE A 216 -14.55 -2.79 -2.97
CA ILE A 216 -14.73 -1.95 -1.77
C ILE A 216 -16.22 -1.69 -1.53
N TYR A 217 -16.90 -1.25 -2.59
CA TYR A 217 -18.35 -1.03 -2.60
C TYR A 217 -18.86 -1.21 -4.01
N ASN A 218 -19.70 -2.23 -4.20
CA ASN A 218 -20.37 -2.46 -5.47
C ASN A 218 -21.85 -2.59 -5.21
N CYS A 219 -22.63 -1.68 -5.79
CA CYS A 219 -24.07 -1.77 -5.81
C CYS A 219 -24.53 -1.48 -7.24
N SER A 220 -24.84 -2.55 -7.97
CA SER A 220 -25.48 -2.43 -9.27
C SER A 220 -26.95 -2.06 -9.10
N VAL A 221 -27.56 -1.49 -10.14
CA VAL A 221 -29.00 -1.21 -10.13
C VAL A 221 -29.83 -2.48 -9.97
N GLU A 222 -29.37 -3.58 -10.56
CA GLU A 222 -30.02 -4.89 -10.42
C GLU A 222 -30.05 -5.36 -8.95
N ASP A 223 -28.99 -5.07 -8.19
CA ASP A 223 -28.93 -5.43 -6.77
C ASP A 223 -29.63 -4.41 -5.86
N TYR A 224 -29.67 -3.14 -6.26
CA TYR A 224 -30.37 -2.10 -5.52
C TYR A 224 -31.89 -2.29 -5.57
N ILE A 225 -32.44 -2.53 -6.75
CA ILE A 225 -33.89 -2.71 -6.95
C ILE A 225 -34.40 -3.95 -6.21
N LYS A 226 -33.63 -5.05 -6.14
CA LYS A 226 -34.01 -6.25 -5.37
C LYS A 226 -34.22 -5.99 -3.87
N LYS A 227 -33.61 -4.92 -3.33
CA LYS A 227 -33.65 -4.59 -1.89
C LYS A 227 -34.80 -3.66 -1.53
N LEU A 228 -35.55 -3.14 -2.50
CA LEU A 228 -36.58 -2.14 -2.28
C LEU A 228 -37.94 -2.60 -2.82
N PRO A 229 -39.05 -2.22 -2.17
CA PRO A 229 -40.36 -2.30 -2.80
C PRO A 229 -40.34 -1.39 -4.05
N VAL A 230 -40.71 -1.94 -5.20
CA VAL A 230 -40.45 -1.40 -6.56
C VAL A 230 -41.20 -0.09 -6.87
N GLU A 231 -42.00 0.42 -5.94
CA GLU A 231 -42.86 1.58 -6.14
C GLU A 231 -42.12 2.85 -5.70
N ASP A 232 -41.90 3.76 -6.67
CA ASP A 232 -41.40 5.15 -6.52
C ASP A 232 -39.88 5.41 -6.41
N ILE A 233 -39.01 4.58 -7.02
CA ILE A 233 -37.58 4.93 -7.13
C ILE A 233 -37.33 5.87 -8.33
N SER A 234 -36.92 7.10 -8.05
CA SER A 234 -36.52 8.08 -9.08
C SER A 234 -35.15 7.75 -9.70
N TYR A 235 -34.91 8.23 -10.93
CA TYR A 235 -33.63 8.07 -11.62
C TYR A 235 -32.43 8.62 -10.84
N ASN A 236 -32.60 9.78 -10.20
CA ASN A 236 -31.53 10.39 -9.38
C ASN A 236 -31.22 9.53 -8.15
N GLN A 237 -32.23 8.94 -7.52
CA GLN A 237 -31.99 7.99 -6.41
C GLN A 237 -31.21 6.76 -6.89
N LEU A 238 -31.45 6.25 -8.10
CA LEU A 238 -30.66 5.15 -8.64
C LEU A 238 -29.19 5.55 -8.84
N ILE A 239 -28.91 6.75 -9.36
CA ILE A 239 -27.54 7.24 -9.52
C ILE A 239 -26.84 7.41 -8.17
N ASP A 240 -27.50 8.00 -7.20
CA ASP A 240 -26.90 8.32 -5.90
C ASP A 240 -26.61 7.07 -5.05
N ASN A 241 -27.32 5.97 -5.32
CA ASN A 241 -27.25 4.73 -4.53
C ASN A 241 -26.64 3.54 -5.28
N THR A 242 -26.20 3.73 -6.52
CA THR A 242 -25.47 2.72 -7.30
C THR A 242 -24.05 3.20 -7.59
N GLY A 243 -23.13 2.26 -7.78
CA GLY A 243 -21.74 2.59 -8.09
C GLY A 243 -20.80 1.43 -7.86
N PHE A 244 -19.61 1.57 -8.45
CA PHE A 244 -18.55 0.57 -8.42
C PHE A 244 -17.26 1.21 -7.96
N VAL A 245 -16.93 0.96 -6.70
CA VAL A 245 -15.69 1.40 -6.07
C VAL A 245 -14.81 0.17 -5.85
N THR A 246 -13.67 0.19 -6.52
CA THR A 246 -12.72 -0.91 -6.58
C THR A 246 -11.42 -0.51 -5.89
N GLY A 247 -10.95 -1.36 -5.01
CA GLY A 247 -9.61 -1.27 -4.43
C GLY A 247 -8.61 -2.01 -5.31
N PHE A 248 -7.42 -1.46 -5.43
CA PHE A 248 -6.28 -2.10 -6.07
C PHE A 248 -5.16 -2.24 -5.04
N ILE A 249 -4.48 -3.39 -5.08
CA ILE A 249 -3.26 -3.63 -4.32
C ILE A 249 -2.18 -4.12 -5.27
N ILE A 250 -1.09 -3.36 -5.36
CA ILE A 250 0.13 -3.78 -6.04
C ILE A 250 1.08 -4.29 -4.97
N THR A 251 1.51 -5.54 -5.12
CA THR A 251 2.46 -6.19 -4.21
C THR A 251 3.81 -6.31 -4.90
N PHE A 252 4.85 -5.79 -4.27
CA PHE A 252 6.23 -5.86 -4.73
C PHE A 252 6.98 -6.90 -3.88
N THR A 253 7.68 -7.82 -4.54
CA THR A 253 8.48 -8.88 -3.92
C THR A 253 9.85 -8.95 -4.56
N LYS A 254 10.90 -9.19 -3.76
CA LYS A 254 12.24 -9.47 -4.29
C LYS A 254 12.31 -10.82 -4.99
#